data_AF-A0A9J7N3J8-F1
#
_entry.id   AF-A0A9J7N3J8-F1
#
_cell.length_a   1.000
_cell.length_b   1.000
_cell.length_c   1.000
_cell.angle_alpha   90.00
_cell.angle_beta   90.00
_cell.angle_gamma   90.00
#
_symmetry.space_group_name_H-M   'P 1'
#
loop_
_entity.id
_entity.type
_entity.pdbx_description
1 polymer ?
#
loop_
_entity_poly.entity_id
_entity_poly.type
_entity_poly.pdbx_seq_one_letter_code
_entity_poly.pdbx_strand_id
1 'polypeptide(L)'
;MAARSDWCHFYTRDDVMKKASLQVKLQLIRKQLDAFAVLEKEVTSHFSEDTFLNNIRRLENTYSKSQLQSLEVVTNLALFRQLLLRLQLDNNHGNRDVDDRGVLEYFVDILRLIDDMKRLNRYFTERVYTPLVENLFPAHGMEKAATPLTGHAQAVTVLSEKGKKTLQARAIENGTQASKCDERTAKFLRTVKRLFKLEQRWSRLSSDGPISVVLFEAETNKNSEETDSVRPFHLISRLVPDLVAKAGKAVAITEKWVTLFVGMSEWAGKDERSSRERQIEELRGKISKTSRTIQELETKLADYREELAGLTAKDARYDELTEAFQMASVSSEELSTDISDLEETEKKMTKQLEEFSRRKDIKEYEELKEEAGHIQQKLQSTRQDLKLASYRSALLRDDMELLLNVLPSFQRLGIGVKQKMANIEEKLKMERERQQKLEEELQSLDLNSKRSDIADAYVTLGTILVSIEVKDV
;
A
#
# COMPACT_ATOMS: atom_id res chain seq x y z
N MET A 1 -19.98 -8.41 -51.53
CA MET A 1 -20.29 -9.55 -50.65
C MET A 1 -19.05 -10.42 -50.44
N ALA A 2 -18.17 -10.04 -49.52
CA ALA A 2 -17.00 -10.83 -49.12
C ALA A 2 -16.86 -10.79 -47.58
N ALA A 3 -16.43 -11.92 -47.01
CA ALA A 3 -16.06 -12.20 -45.62
C ALA A 3 -17.10 -11.96 -44.50
N ARG A 4 -18.24 -12.68 -44.56
CA ARG A 4 -19.11 -12.93 -43.38
C ARG A 4 -18.43 -13.77 -42.28
N SER A 5 -17.17 -14.20 -42.46
CA SER A 5 -16.44 -15.11 -41.55
C SER A 5 -15.80 -14.43 -40.35
N ASP A 6 -15.57 -13.11 -40.38
CA ASP A 6 -14.65 -12.47 -39.43
C ASP A 6 -15.36 -11.91 -38.19
N TRP A 7 -16.70 -11.92 -38.20
CA TRP A 7 -17.54 -11.55 -37.06
C TRP A 7 -17.48 -12.58 -35.90
N CYS A 8 -16.84 -13.74 -36.12
CA CYS A 8 -16.85 -14.88 -35.21
C CYS A 8 -15.55 -15.09 -34.40
N HIS A 9 -14.51 -14.28 -34.57
CA HIS A 9 -13.18 -14.61 -34.02
C HIS A 9 -12.54 -13.56 -33.11
N PHE A 10 -13.22 -13.05 -32.07
CA PHE A 10 -12.49 -12.41 -30.95
C PHE A 10 -13.08 -12.78 -29.58
N TYR A 11 -12.39 -13.74 -28.94
CA TYR A 11 -12.67 -14.26 -27.61
C TYR A 11 -12.55 -13.19 -26.52
N THR A 12 -13.61 -12.98 -25.76
CA THR A 12 -13.56 -12.72 -24.31
C THR A 12 -14.74 -13.46 -23.67
N ARG A 13 -14.47 -14.63 -23.07
CA ARG A 13 -15.40 -15.25 -22.12
C ARG A 13 -15.39 -14.38 -20.86
N ASP A 14 -16.57 -14.03 -20.32
CA ASP A 14 -16.70 -13.25 -19.08
C ASP A 14 -15.85 -13.79 -17.93
N ASP A 15 -15.60 -15.10 -17.91
CA ASP A 15 -14.76 -15.79 -16.94
C ASP A 15 -13.30 -15.32 -16.91
N VAL A 16 -12.75 -14.93 -18.07
CA VAL A 16 -11.38 -14.40 -18.20
C VAL A 16 -11.32 -12.96 -17.72
N MET A 17 -12.35 -12.16 -18.02
CA MET A 17 -12.47 -10.78 -17.55
C MET A 17 -12.71 -10.70 -16.04
N LYS A 18 -13.38 -11.67 -15.41
CA LYS A 18 -13.62 -11.65 -13.95
C LYS A 18 -12.36 -11.94 -13.12
N LYS A 19 -11.44 -12.79 -13.61
CA LYS A 19 -10.23 -13.23 -12.88
C LYS A 19 -8.93 -12.50 -13.27
N ALA A 20 -8.92 -11.70 -14.32
CA ALA A 20 -7.73 -11.02 -14.83
C ALA A 20 -7.34 -9.78 -13.99
N SER A 21 -6.06 -9.37 -14.05
CA SER A 21 -5.58 -8.11 -13.46
C SER A 21 -6.06 -6.89 -14.24
N LEU A 22 -6.09 -5.70 -13.62
CA LEU A 22 -6.68 -4.50 -14.21
C LEU A 22 -6.00 -4.12 -15.53
N GLN A 23 -4.68 -4.29 -15.58
CA GLN A 23 -3.87 -4.06 -16.77
C GLN A 23 -4.23 -5.03 -17.90
N VAL A 24 -4.49 -6.31 -17.59
CA VAL A 24 -4.94 -7.31 -18.57
C VAL A 24 -6.36 -7.01 -19.04
N LYS A 25 -7.26 -6.59 -18.15
CA LYS A 25 -8.62 -6.14 -18.52
C LYS A 25 -8.58 -4.95 -19.49
N LEU A 26 -7.75 -3.95 -19.20
CA LEU A 26 -7.57 -2.78 -20.06
C LEU A 26 -6.98 -3.13 -21.43
N GLN A 27 -6.02 -4.05 -21.48
CA GLN A 27 -5.47 -4.55 -22.75
C GLN A 27 -6.52 -5.30 -23.58
N LEU A 28 -7.35 -6.12 -22.94
CA LEU A 28 -8.43 -6.85 -23.61
C LEU A 28 -9.49 -5.89 -24.15
N ILE A 29 -9.89 -4.87 -23.38
CA ILE A 29 -10.85 -3.85 -23.83
C ILE A 29 -10.30 -3.05 -25.01
N ARG A 30 -9.01 -2.67 -24.98
CA ARG A 30 -8.36 -2.00 -26.12
C ARG A 30 -8.34 -2.86 -27.38
N LYS A 31 -7.98 -4.15 -27.26
CA LYS A 31 -8.02 -5.08 -28.39
C LYS A 31 -9.43 -5.24 -28.99
N GLN A 32 -10.46 -5.28 -28.14
CA GLN A 32 -11.85 -5.34 -28.59
C GLN A 32 -12.29 -4.04 -29.29
N LEU A 33 -11.82 -2.89 -28.80
CA LEU A 33 -12.08 -1.59 -29.42
C LEU A 33 -11.37 -1.45 -30.77
N ASP A 34 -10.13 -1.91 -30.88
CA ASP A 34 -9.36 -1.91 -32.13
C ASP A 34 -10.01 -2.83 -33.17
N ALA A 35 -10.44 -4.02 -32.76
CA ALA A 35 -11.18 -4.95 -33.63
C ALA A 35 -12.51 -4.34 -34.10
N PHE A 36 -13.23 -3.66 -33.20
CA PHE A 36 -14.45 -2.96 -33.54
C PHE A 36 -14.21 -1.79 -34.51
N ALA A 37 -13.13 -1.01 -34.34
CA ALA A 37 -12.78 0.08 -35.24
C ALA A 37 -12.44 -0.41 -36.66
N VAL A 38 -11.82 -1.59 -36.78
CA VAL A 38 -11.57 -2.24 -38.09
C VAL A 38 -12.90 -2.63 -38.75
N LEU A 39 -13.81 -3.26 -38.00
CA LEU A 39 -15.13 -3.64 -38.50
C LEU A 39 -16.00 -2.43 -38.86
N GLU A 40 -15.95 -1.37 -38.07
CA GLU A 40 -16.64 -0.11 -38.35
C GLU A 40 -16.12 0.47 -39.67
N LYS A 41 -14.81 0.60 -39.83
CA LYS A 41 -14.19 1.10 -41.06
C LYS A 41 -14.52 0.25 -42.29
N GLU A 42 -14.58 -1.08 -42.15
CA GLU A 42 -14.95 -1.97 -43.26
C GLU A 42 -16.40 -1.73 -43.69
N VAL A 43 -17.34 -1.69 -42.74
CA VAL A 43 -18.77 -1.46 -43.01
C VAL A 43 -19.03 -0.05 -43.55
N THR A 44 -18.32 0.96 -43.05
CA THR A 44 -18.52 2.36 -43.44
C THR A 44 -17.74 2.76 -44.69
N SER A 45 -16.68 2.04 -45.09
CA SER A 45 -15.88 2.33 -46.29
C SER A 45 -16.66 2.27 -47.60
N HIS A 46 -17.74 1.49 -47.63
CA HIS A 46 -18.60 1.33 -48.80
C HIS A 46 -19.68 2.43 -48.90
N PHE A 47 -19.77 3.31 -47.91
CA PHE A 47 -20.75 4.39 -47.86
C PHE A 47 -20.09 5.74 -48.21
N SER A 48 -20.69 6.44 -49.17
CA SER A 48 -20.37 7.85 -49.46
C SER A 48 -21.66 8.65 -49.35
N GLU A 49 -21.65 9.68 -48.48
CA GLU A 49 -22.80 10.55 -48.24
C GLU A 49 -23.25 11.26 -49.53
N ASP A 50 -22.29 11.74 -50.34
CA ASP A 50 -22.58 12.43 -51.59
C ASP A 50 -23.24 11.51 -52.63
N THR A 51 -22.74 10.27 -52.76
CA THR A 51 -23.31 9.26 -53.65
C THR A 51 -24.71 8.86 -53.19
N PHE A 52 -24.90 8.72 -51.88
CA PHE A 52 -26.18 8.36 -51.28
C PHE A 52 -27.25 9.44 -51.49
N LEU A 53 -26.92 10.70 -51.23
CA LEU A 53 -27.84 11.82 -51.42
C LEU A 53 -28.18 12.04 -52.90
N ASN A 54 -27.23 11.85 -53.81
CA ASN A 54 -27.48 11.91 -55.25
C ASN A 54 -28.45 10.80 -55.70
N ASN A 55 -28.25 9.57 -55.23
CA ASN A 55 -29.14 8.45 -55.52
C ASN A 55 -30.52 8.61 -54.87
N ILE A 56 -30.65 9.26 -53.71
CA ILE A 56 -31.95 9.61 -53.13
C ILE A 56 -32.71 10.59 -54.01
N ARG A 57 -32.05 11.63 -54.53
CA ARG A 57 -32.69 12.57 -55.47
C ARG A 57 -33.15 11.86 -56.76
N ARG A 58 -32.37 10.90 -57.24
CA ARG A 58 -32.76 10.06 -58.38
C ARG A 58 -33.97 9.18 -58.06
N LEU A 59 -33.98 8.54 -56.88
CA LEU A 59 -35.11 7.74 -56.40
C LEU A 59 -36.38 8.57 -56.20
N GLU A 60 -36.25 9.80 -55.68
CA GLU A 60 -37.33 10.78 -55.58
C GLU A 60 -37.95 11.06 -56.96
N ASN A 61 -37.12 11.31 -57.97
CA ASN A 61 -37.57 11.54 -59.34
C ASN A 61 -38.28 10.31 -59.95
N THR A 62 -37.76 9.10 -59.74
CA THR A 62 -38.38 7.85 -60.23
C THR A 62 -39.71 7.58 -59.51
N TYR A 63 -39.79 7.89 -58.21
CA TYR A 63 -41.01 7.82 -57.42
C TYR A 63 -42.06 8.82 -57.91
N SER A 64 -41.69 10.09 -58.14
CA SER A 64 -42.60 11.13 -58.65
C SER A 64 -43.19 10.81 -60.03
N LYS A 65 -42.46 10.09 -60.88
CA LYS A 65 -42.91 9.63 -62.21
C LYS A 65 -43.84 8.41 -62.15
N SER A 66 -43.87 7.68 -61.03
CA SER A 66 -44.68 6.47 -60.88
C SER A 66 -46.12 6.81 -60.45
N GLN A 67 -47.09 5.92 -60.72
CA GLN A 67 -48.49 6.08 -60.27
C GLN A 67 -48.65 5.96 -58.74
N LEU A 68 -47.56 5.77 -57.99
CA LEU A 68 -47.52 5.48 -56.55
C LEU A 68 -47.54 6.75 -55.68
N GLN A 69 -48.00 7.89 -56.21
CA GLN A 69 -48.01 9.22 -55.57
C GLN A 69 -48.79 9.30 -54.24
N SER A 70 -49.42 8.21 -53.80
CA SER A 70 -50.31 8.17 -52.63
C SER A 70 -49.61 7.90 -51.28
N LEU A 71 -48.27 7.85 -51.20
CA LEU A 71 -47.57 7.63 -49.92
C LEU A 71 -47.11 8.96 -49.32
N GLU A 72 -47.88 9.46 -48.35
CA GLU A 72 -47.54 10.57 -47.49
C GLU A 72 -46.34 10.19 -46.59
N VAL A 73 -45.12 10.46 -47.06
CA VAL A 73 -43.84 10.37 -46.33
C VAL A 73 -43.46 8.97 -45.81
N VAL A 74 -42.28 8.49 -46.18
CA VAL A 74 -41.75 7.22 -45.66
C VAL A 74 -41.23 7.43 -44.24
N THR A 75 -42.05 7.03 -43.27
CA THR A 75 -41.81 7.26 -41.83
C THR A 75 -41.05 6.13 -41.12
N ASN A 76 -40.90 4.97 -41.75
CA ASN A 76 -40.19 3.83 -41.17
C ASN A 76 -39.46 2.99 -42.25
N LEU A 77 -38.51 2.16 -41.80
CA LEU A 77 -37.68 1.35 -42.70
C LEU A 77 -38.49 0.22 -43.38
N ALA A 78 -39.55 -0.27 -42.76
CA ALA A 78 -40.42 -1.32 -43.32
C ALA A 78 -41.19 -0.82 -44.56
N LEU A 79 -41.75 0.39 -44.48
CA LEU A 79 -42.41 1.08 -45.59
C LEU A 79 -41.41 1.38 -46.71
N PHE A 80 -40.17 1.74 -46.37
CA PHE A 80 -39.12 1.91 -47.36
C PHE A 80 -38.80 0.63 -48.12
N ARG A 81 -38.64 -0.50 -47.40
CA ARG A 81 -38.42 -1.83 -47.99
C ARG A 81 -39.59 -2.23 -48.89
N GLN A 82 -40.83 -2.02 -48.44
CA GLN A 82 -42.02 -2.33 -49.23
C GLN A 82 -42.14 -1.47 -50.49
N LEU A 83 -41.78 -0.19 -50.40
CA LEU A 83 -41.78 0.75 -51.52
C LEU A 83 -40.74 0.35 -52.57
N LEU A 84 -39.52 0.02 -52.14
CA LEU A 84 -38.46 -0.45 -53.05
C LEU A 84 -38.85 -1.75 -53.77
N LEU A 85 -39.47 -2.71 -53.06
CA LEU A 85 -39.98 -3.95 -53.67
C LEU A 85 -41.08 -3.67 -54.71
N ARG A 86 -41.98 -2.73 -54.44
CA ARG A 86 -43.02 -2.34 -55.41
C ARG A 86 -42.42 -1.65 -56.63
N LEU A 87 -41.45 -0.75 -56.46
CA LEU A 87 -40.75 -0.12 -57.58
C LEU A 87 -39.95 -1.12 -58.42
N GLN A 88 -39.38 -2.16 -57.80
CA GLN A 88 -38.71 -3.26 -58.51
C GLN A 88 -39.70 -4.10 -59.34
N LEU A 89 -40.88 -4.41 -58.80
CA LEU A 89 -41.93 -5.14 -59.50
C LEU A 89 -42.50 -4.34 -60.69
N ASP A 90 -42.75 -3.03 -60.50
CA ASP A 90 -43.18 -2.13 -61.57
C ASP A 90 -42.12 -2.03 -62.70
N ASN A 91 -40.83 -2.00 -62.34
CA ASN A 91 -39.73 -1.98 -63.31
C ASN A 91 -39.59 -3.27 -64.13
N ASN A 92 -40.08 -4.40 -63.64
CA ASN A 92 -40.05 -5.67 -64.38
C ASN A 92 -41.20 -5.78 -65.42
N HIS A 93 -42.24 -4.96 -65.29
CA HIS A 93 -43.40 -4.96 -66.18
C HIS A 93 -43.41 -3.82 -67.21
N GLY A 94 -42.56 -2.79 -67.06
CA GLY A 94 -42.47 -1.63 -67.96
C GLY A 94 -41.08 -1.43 -68.57
N ASN A 95 -41.03 -0.88 -69.79
CA ASN A 95 -39.79 -0.52 -70.50
C ASN A 95 -39.18 0.77 -69.90
N ARG A 96 -38.55 0.68 -68.72
CA ARG A 96 -37.85 1.79 -68.04
C ARG A 96 -36.33 1.74 -68.24
N ASP A 97 -35.69 2.91 -68.12
CA ASP A 97 -34.25 3.11 -68.37
C ASP A 97 -33.35 2.24 -67.48
N VAL A 98 -32.22 1.79 -68.03
CA VAL A 98 -31.19 0.96 -67.35
C VAL A 98 -30.68 1.62 -66.08
N ASP A 99 -30.65 2.96 -66.04
CA ASP A 99 -30.22 3.76 -64.90
C ASP A 99 -31.15 3.60 -63.66
N ASP A 100 -32.46 3.42 -63.85
CA ASP A 100 -33.41 3.22 -62.74
C ASP A 100 -33.19 1.88 -62.03
N ARG A 101 -32.76 0.85 -62.78
CA ARG A 101 -32.42 -0.47 -62.22
C ARG A 101 -31.17 -0.39 -61.34
N GLY A 102 -30.14 0.32 -61.78
CA GLY A 102 -28.91 0.53 -61.00
C GLY A 102 -29.16 1.30 -59.70
N VAL A 103 -30.06 2.28 -59.70
CA VAL A 103 -30.46 3.01 -58.49
C VAL A 103 -31.18 2.11 -57.50
N LEU A 104 -32.09 1.24 -57.96
CA LEU A 104 -32.79 0.31 -57.06
C LEU A 104 -31.86 -0.76 -56.48
N GLU A 105 -30.93 -1.29 -57.27
CA GLU A 105 -29.90 -2.23 -56.78
C GLU A 105 -29.01 -1.57 -55.71
N TYR A 106 -28.62 -0.30 -55.91
CA TYR A 106 -27.89 0.48 -54.91
C TYR A 106 -28.66 0.59 -53.58
N PHE A 107 -29.97 0.85 -53.60
CA PHE A 107 -30.76 0.93 -52.37
C PHE A 107 -30.98 -0.43 -51.69
N VAL A 108 -30.94 -1.55 -52.43
CA VAL A 108 -30.87 -2.89 -51.83
C VAL A 108 -29.56 -3.07 -51.06
N ASP A 109 -28.44 -2.59 -51.60
CA ASP A 109 -27.16 -2.62 -50.90
C ASP A 109 -27.12 -1.67 -49.70
N ILE A 110 -27.80 -0.51 -49.75
CA ILE A 110 -27.99 0.35 -48.57
C ILE A 110 -28.82 -0.33 -47.48
N LEU A 111 -29.88 -1.07 -47.85
CA LEU A 111 -30.65 -1.84 -46.88
C LEU A 111 -29.80 -2.93 -46.21
N ARG A 112 -28.87 -3.54 -46.94
CA ARG A 112 -27.87 -4.48 -46.39
C ARG A 112 -26.91 -3.77 -45.45
N LEU A 113 -26.41 -2.58 -45.83
CA LEU A 113 -25.58 -1.74 -44.97
C LEU A 113 -26.30 -1.42 -43.64
N ILE A 114 -27.58 -1.06 -43.68
CA ILE A 114 -28.36 -0.83 -42.46
C ILE A 114 -28.43 -2.09 -41.59
N ASP A 115 -28.64 -3.26 -42.19
CA ASP A 115 -28.65 -4.53 -41.46
C ASP A 115 -27.26 -4.90 -40.88
N ASP A 116 -26.18 -4.55 -41.57
CA ASP A 116 -24.81 -4.71 -41.08
C ASP A 116 -24.53 -3.72 -39.93
N MET A 117 -25.03 -2.49 -39.99
CA MET A 117 -24.96 -1.51 -38.90
C MET A 117 -25.76 -1.96 -37.66
N LYS A 118 -26.89 -2.65 -37.83
CA LYS A 118 -27.64 -3.29 -36.72
C LYS A 118 -26.83 -4.40 -36.06
N ARG A 119 -26.04 -5.15 -36.83
CA ARG A 119 -25.14 -6.18 -36.29
C ARG A 119 -23.95 -5.54 -35.58
N LEU A 120 -23.39 -4.48 -36.15
CA LEU A 120 -22.29 -3.71 -35.58
C LEU A 120 -22.67 -3.11 -34.22
N ASN A 121 -23.88 -2.55 -34.10
CA ASN A 121 -24.40 -2.05 -32.83
C ASN A 121 -24.54 -3.16 -31.77
N ARG A 122 -25.10 -4.33 -32.15
CA ARG A 122 -25.18 -5.49 -31.23
C ARG A 122 -23.81 -5.94 -30.75
N TYR A 123 -22.84 -6.03 -31.66
CA TYR A 123 -21.46 -6.36 -31.32
C TYR A 123 -20.87 -5.33 -30.36
N PHE A 124 -21.04 -4.04 -30.62
CA PHE A 124 -20.59 -2.98 -29.72
C PHE A 124 -21.20 -3.10 -28.32
N THR A 125 -22.52 -3.28 -28.23
CA THR A 125 -23.23 -3.39 -26.95
C THR A 125 -22.74 -4.61 -26.16
N GLU A 126 -22.65 -5.78 -26.77
CA GLU A 126 -22.28 -7.03 -26.09
C GLU A 126 -20.78 -7.12 -25.73
N ARG A 127 -19.89 -6.66 -26.62
CA ARG A 127 -18.45 -6.93 -26.53
C ARG A 127 -17.61 -5.76 -26.05
N VAL A 128 -18.09 -4.53 -26.21
CA VAL A 128 -17.35 -3.33 -25.83
C VAL A 128 -18.04 -2.62 -24.67
N TYR A 129 -19.32 -2.28 -24.84
CA TYR A 129 -20.06 -1.49 -23.85
C TYR A 129 -20.35 -2.27 -22.56
N THR A 130 -20.93 -3.48 -22.63
CA THR A 130 -21.24 -4.29 -21.43
C THR A 130 -19.98 -4.61 -20.61
N PRO A 131 -18.87 -5.11 -21.19
CA PRO A 131 -17.67 -5.39 -20.40
C PRO A 131 -17.02 -4.13 -19.83
N LEU A 132 -17.10 -3.00 -20.51
CA LEU A 132 -16.58 -1.72 -20.05
C LEU A 132 -17.43 -1.16 -18.91
N VAL A 133 -18.76 -1.31 -18.97
CA VAL A 133 -19.62 -1.03 -17.83
C VAL A 133 -19.29 -2.03 -16.73
N GLU A 134 -19.53 -3.33 -16.87
CA GLU A 134 -19.36 -4.32 -15.80
C GLU A 134 -17.97 -4.41 -15.14
N ASN A 135 -16.88 -4.09 -15.85
CA ASN A 135 -15.53 -4.21 -15.28
C ASN A 135 -14.89 -2.87 -14.90
N LEU A 136 -15.29 -1.75 -15.54
CA LEU A 136 -14.70 -0.43 -15.27
C LEU A 136 -15.69 0.53 -14.61
N PHE A 137 -16.98 0.17 -14.48
CA PHE A 137 -18.01 0.98 -13.84
C PHE A 137 -18.39 0.50 -12.40
N PRO A 138 -18.64 -0.81 -12.11
CA PRO A 138 -18.83 -1.32 -10.74
C PRO A 138 -17.61 -1.19 -9.84
N ALA A 139 -16.40 -1.08 -10.40
CA ALA A 139 -15.18 -0.85 -9.61
C ALA A 139 -15.15 0.51 -8.87
N HIS A 140 -16.20 1.33 -9.00
CA HIS A 140 -16.31 2.68 -8.46
C HIS A 140 -17.53 2.91 -7.54
N GLY A 141 -17.93 1.90 -6.75
CA GLY A 141 -18.82 2.13 -5.59
C GLY A 141 -20.27 2.50 -5.92
N MET A 142 -20.81 2.00 -7.02
CA MET A 142 -22.22 2.19 -7.40
C MET A 142 -23.06 0.92 -7.18
N GLU A 143 -22.76 0.13 -6.15
CA GLU A 143 -23.44 -1.16 -5.88
C GLU A 143 -24.90 -1.02 -5.46
N LYS A 144 -25.36 0.17 -5.03
CA LYS A 144 -26.81 0.40 -4.79
C LYS A 144 -27.64 0.56 -6.08
N ALA A 145 -26.99 0.64 -7.24
CA ALA A 145 -27.67 0.64 -8.55
C ALA A 145 -27.62 -0.73 -9.25
N ALA A 146 -26.91 -1.70 -8.68
CA ALA A 146 -26.81 -3.05 -9.21
C ALA A 146 -27.84 -3.98 -8.56
N THR A 147 -29.12 -3.63 -8.65
CA THR A 147 -30.11 -4.70 -8.84
C THR A 147 -29.86 -5.34 -10.20
N PRO A 148 -30.10 -6.65 -10.35
CA PRO A 148 -29.84 -7.35 -11.61
C PRO A 148 -30.45 -6.55 -12.75
N LEU A 149 -29.69 -6.43 -13.84
CA LEU A 149 -29.99 -5.67 -15.06
C LEU A 149 -31.29 -6.15 -15.75
N THR A 150 -32.41 -5.96 -15.07
CA THR A 150 -33.77 -6.23 -15.51
C THR A 150 -34.55 -4.92 -15.42
N GLY A 151 -34.12 -3.92 -16.20
CA GLY A 151 -34.82 -2.64 -16.29
C GLY A 151 -33.92 -1.48 -16.72
N HIS A 152 -33.70 -1.34 -18.03
CA HIS A 152 -32.84 -0.34 -18.67
C HIS A 152 -33.24 1.15 -18.47
N ALA A 153 -34.13 1.49 -17.53
CA ALA A 153 -34.72 2.83 -17.39
C ALA A 153 -34.72 3.45 -15.97
N GLN A 154 -34.53 2.67 -14.89
CA GLN A 154 -34.70 3.18 -13.52
C GLN A 154 -33.41 3.73 -12.86
N ALA A 155 -32.22 3.42 -13.38
CA ALA A 155 -30.97 3.86 -12.76
C ALA A 155 -30.69 5.37 -12.87
N VAL A 156 -31.32 6.07 -13.84
CA VAL A 156 -30.99 7.46 -14.17
C VAL A 156 -31.88 8.47 -13.44
N THR A 157 -33.11 8.11 -13.06
CA THR A 157 -34.02 9.01 -12.32
C THR A 157 -33.58 9.24 -10.87
N VAL A 158 -33.00 8.21 -10.21
CA VAL A 158 -32.55 8.30 -8.82
C VAL A 158 -31.36 9.25 -8.64
N LEU A 159 -30.52 9.44 -9.67
CA LEU A 159 -29.34 10.30 -9.63
C LEU A 159 -29.63 11.80 -9.81
N SER A 160 -30.86 12.18 -10.22
CA SER A 160 -31.20 13.58 -10.54
C SER A 160 -31.91 14.33 -9.39
N GLU A 161 -32.62 13.62 -8.51
CA GLU A 161 -33.46 14.26 -7.48
C GLU A 161 -32.81 14.33 -6.10
N LYS A 162 -31.99 13.33 -5.71
CA LYS A 162 -31.33 13.30 -4.40
C LYS A 162 -30.10 14.22 -4.31
N GLY A 163 -29.41 14.48 -5.42
CA GLY A 163 -28.22 15.34 -5.43
C GLY A 163 -28.50 16.84 -5.25
N LYS A 164 -29.75 17.31 -5.43
CA LYS A 164 -30.07 18.74 -5.33
C LYS A 164 -30.35 19.24 -3.91
N LYS A 165 -30.68 18.35 -2.96
CA LYS A 165 -31.07 18.78 -1.59
C LYS A 165 -29.92 18.79 -0.57
N THR A 166 -28.84 18.04 -0.81
CA THR A 166 -27.71 17.89 0.14
C THR A 166 -26.55 18.87 -0.12
N LEU A 167 -26.46 19.47 -1.32
CA LEU A 167 -25.36 20.37 -1.71
C LEU A 167 -25.38 21.77 -1.05
N GLN A 168 -26.45 22.17 -0.36
CA GLN A 168 -26.53 23.51 0.26
C GLN A 168 -25.91 23.59 1.66
N ALA A 169 -25.54 22.47 2.31
CA ALA A 169 -25.17 22.48 3.72
C ALA A 169 -23.65 22.39 4.04
N ARG A 170 -22.76 22.08 3.07
CA ARG A 170 -21.36 21.70 3.37
C ARG A 170 -20.25 22.46 2.64
N ALA A 171 -20.54 23.62 2.05
CA ALA A 171 -19.55 24.41 1.29
C ALA A 171 -18.49 25.16 2.15
N ILE A 172 -18.31 24.81 3.42
CA ILE A 172 -17.36 25.49 4.32
C ILE A 172 -16.37 24.42 4.79
N GLU A 173 -15.08 24.64 4.51
CA GLU A 173 -13.90 23.86 4.92
C GLU A 173 -13.37 22.81 3.92
N ASN A 174 -12.33 23.24 3.19
CA ASN A 174 -11.18 22.50 2.64
C ASN A 174 -10.90 22.80 1.16
N GLY A 175 -10.51 24.05 0.91
CA GLY A 175 -10.03 24.50 -0.39
C GLY A 175 -8.59 24.07 -0.65
N THR A 176 -8.35 23.49 -1.83
CA THR A 176 -7.33 23.91 -2.83
C THR A 176 -6.71 22.70 -3.58
N GLN A 177 -6.73 21.47 -3.04
CA GLN A 177 -6.26 20.26 -3.77
C GLN A 177 -7.38 19.33 -4.30
N ALA A 178 -8.59 19.36 -3.72
CA ALA A 178 -9.74 18.60 -4.22
C ALA A 178 -10.17 19.03 -5.63
N SER A 179 -10.03 20.32 -5.96
CA SER A 179 -10.50 20.95 -7.20
C SER A 179 -10.07 20.27 -8.50
N LYS A 180 -8.84 19.73 -8.59
CA LYS A 180 -8.36 19.08 -9.84
C LYS A 180 -8.79 17.61 -9.96
N CYS A 181 -8.94 16.91 -8.83
CA CYS A 181 -9.46 15.54 -8.79
C CYS A 181 -10.96 15.52 -9.17
N ASP A 182 -11.68 16.54 -8.68
CA ASP A 182 -13.11 16.74 -8.96
C ASP A 182 -13.37 16.98 -10.44
N GLU A 183 -12.52 17.76 -11.12
CA GLU A 183 -12.70 18.08 -12.53
C GLU A 183 -12.46 16.87 -13.46
N ARG A 184 -11.43 16.06 -13.19
CA ARG A 184 -11.13 14.83 -13.97
C ARG A 184 -12.21 13.78 -13.79
N THR A 185 -12.67 13.59 -12.56
CA THR A 185 -13.77 12.67 -12.24
C THR A 185 -15.09 13.15 -12.86
N ALA A 186 -15.37 14.45 -12.82
CA ALA A 186 -16.53 15.02 -13.50
C ALA A 186 -16.47 14.87 -15.02
N LYS A 187 -15.27 14.95 -15.62
CA LYS A 187 -15.04 14.73 -17.07
C LYS A 187 -15.23 13.27 -17.45
N PHE A 188 -14.79 12.34 -16.60
CA PHE A 188 -15.05 10.91 -16.74
C PHE A 188 -16.55 10.61 -16.72
N LEU A 189 -17.27 11.05 -15.67
CA LEU A 189 -18.72 10.84 -15.54
C LEU A 189 -19.53 11.47 -16.70
N ARG A 190 -19.10 12.63 -17.22
CA ARG A 190 -19.68 13.23 -18.43
C ARG A 190 -19.50 12.34 -19.66
N THR A 191 -18.33 11.72 -19.81
CA THR A 191 -18.00 10.80 -20.91
C THR A 191 -18.85 9.52 -20.83
N VAL A 192 -19.00 8.95 -19.64
CA VAL A 192 -19.88 7.80 -19.39
C VAL A 192 -21.33 8.10 -19.77
N LYS A 193 -21.88 9.23 -19.28
CA LYS A 193 -23.25 9.66 -19.59
C LYS A 193 -23.46 9.89 -21.10
N ARG A 194 -22.42 10.36 -21.80
CA ARG A 194 -22.47 10.58 -23.25
C ARG A 194 -22.50 9.25 -24.00
N LEU A 195 -21.70 8.27 -23.60
CA LEU A 195 -21.69 6.94 -24.22
C LEU A 195 -23.03 6.22 -24.03
N PHE A 196 -23.59 6.27 -22.82
CA PHE A 196 -24.89 5.70 -22.49
C PHE A 196 -26.01 6.26 -23.39
N LYS A 197 -26.07 7.59 -23.52
CA LYS A 197 -27.08 8.25 -24.37
C LYS A 197 -26.90 7.92 -25.85
N LEU A 198 -25.66 7.73 -26.29
CA LEU A 198 -25.35 7.37 -27.68
C LEU A 198 -25.84 5.95 -27.99
N GLU A 199 -25.50 4.97 -27.15
CA GLU A 199 -25.91 3.57 -27.30
C GLU A 199 -27.44 3.45 -27.32
N GLN A 200 -28.15 4.09 -26.39
CA GLN A 200 -29.61 4.06 -26.36
C GLN A 200 -30.25 4.64 -27.62
N ARG A 201 -29.69 5.73 -28.17
CA ARG A 201 -30.19 6.35 -29.40
C ARG A 201 -29.88 5.50 -30.61
N TRP A 202 -28.69 4.89 -30.66
CA TRP A 202 -28.27 4.01 -31.74
C TRP A 202 -29.14 2.75 -31.79
N SER A 203 -29.38 2.11 -30.65
CA SER A 203 -30.24 0.93 -30.52
C SER A 203 -31.70 1.20 -30.90
N ARG A 204 -32.23 2.40 -30.59
CA ARG A 204 -33.59 2.79 -30.99
C ARG A 204 -33.72 3.12 -32.49
N LEU A 205 -32.74 3.80 -33.09
CA LEU A 205 -32.73 4.11 -34.53
C LEU A 205 -32.48 2.89 -35.41
N SER A 206 -31.80 1.89 -34.86
CA SER A 206 -31.53 0.60 -35.50
C SER A 206 -32.74 -0.33 -35.48
N SER A 207 -33.88 0.07 -34.91
CA SER A 207 -35.11 -0.73 -34.90
C SER A 207 -35.94 -0.49 -36.15
N ASP A 208 -36.72 -1.48 -36.60
CA ASP A 208 -37.60 -1.37 -37.78
C ASP A 208 -38.87 -0.51 -37.54
N GLY A 209 -38.93 0.22 -36.42
CA GLY A 209 -40.02 1.08 -36.01
C GLY A 209 -40.03 2.48 -36.68
N PRO A 210 -40.93 3.38 -36.27
CA PRO A 210 -40.98 4.75 -36.78
C PRO A 210 -39.70 5.53 -36.46
N ILE A 211 -39.13 6.18 -37.47
CA ILE A 211 -37.88 6.95 -37.34
C ILE A 211 -38.21 8.26 -36.63
N SER A 212 -37.79 8.39 -35.37
CA SER A 212 -37.99 9.61 -34.59
C SER A 212 -36.86 10.61 -34.83
N VAL A 213 -37.21 11.82 -35.27
CA VAL A 213 -36.28 12.94 -35.51
C VAL A 213 -35.49 13.34 -34.25
N VAL A 214 -36.04 13.07 -33.07
CA VAL A 214 -35.43 13.39 -31.75
C VAL A 214 -34.20 12.53 -31.44
N LEU A 215 -34.04 11.39 -32.13
CA LEU A 215 -32.93 10.46 -31.91
C LEU A 215 -31.68 10.79 -32.73
N PHE A 216 -31.79 11.67 -33.72
CA PHE A 216 -30.67 12.12 -34.54
C PHE A 216 -29.71 13.03 -33.76
N GLU A 217 -28.47 13.08 -34.20
CA GLU A 217 -27.47 13.95 -33.58
C GLU A 217 -27.51 15.39 -34.13
N ALA A 218 -26.99 16.33 -33.34
CA ALA A 218 -27.01 17.75 -33.69
C ALA A 218 -26.05 18.12 -34.84
N GLU A 219 -25.07 17.26 -35.15
CA GLU A 219 -24.11 17.48 -36.23
C GLU A 219 -24.67 17.04 -37.60
N THR A 220 -25.52 16.01 -37.62
CA THR A 220 -26.27 15.57 -38.82
C THR A 220 -27.51 16.44 -39.09
N ASN A 221 -27.79 17.44 -38.23
CA ASN A 221 -28.76 18.51 -38.48
C ASN A 221 -28.23 19.61 -39.41
N LYS A 222 -26.92 19.70 -39.66
CA LYS A 222 -26.33 20.85 -40.37
C LYS A 222 -26.57 20.83 -41.88
N ASN A 223 -26.83 19.67 -42.45
CA ASN A 223 -27.15 19.52 -43.88
C ASN A 223 -28.65 19.72 -44.18
N SER A 224 -29.47 20.03 -43.16
CA SER A 224 -30.90 20.34 -43.29
C SER A 224 -31.17 21.83 -43.09
N GLU A 225 -30.29 22.70 -43.58
CA GLU A 225 -30.69 24.09 -43.82
C GLU A 225 -31.77 24.07 -44.91
N GLU A 226 -33.00 24.27 -44.44
CA GLU A 226 -34.13 24.83 -45.18
C GLU A 226 -34.78 23.92 -46.24
N THR A 227 -36.01 23.51 -45.91
CA THR A 227 -37.00 22.77 -46.74
C THR A 227 -36.78 21.27 -46.86
N ASP A 228 -37.71 20.44 -46.34
CA ASP A 228 -38.04 19.07 -46.82
C ASP A 228 -38.97 18.27 -45.87
N SER A 229 -39.90 18.91 -45.13
CA SER A 229 -41.01 18.16 -44.50
C SER A 229 -42.00 17.56 -45.51
N VAL A 230 -41.83 17.89 -46.80
CA VAL A 230 -42.71 17.51 -47.91
C VAL A 230 -42.13 16.39 -48.77
N ARG A 231 -40.85 16.01 -48.59
CA ARG A 231 -40.23 14.97 -49.43
C ARG A 231 -40.46 13.56 -48.88
N PRO A 232 -40.81 12.59 -49.75
CA PRO A 232 -41.08 11.21 -49.33
C PRO A 232 -39.93 10.52 -48.60
N PHE A 233 -38.66 10.86 -48.88
CA PHE A 233 -37.49 10.12 -48.37
C PHE A 233 -36.60 10.91 -47.39
N HIS A 234 -37.02 12.10 -46.93
CA HIS A 234 -36.20 12.96 -46.06
C HIS A 234 -35.70 12.25 -44.78
N LEU A 235 -36.52 11.42 -44.13
CA LEU A 235 -36.12 10.68 -42.93
C LEU A 235 -35.04 9.62 -43.19
N ILE A 236 -35.06 8.99 -44.36
CA ILE A 236 -34.07 7.97 -44.75
C ILE A 236 -32.77 8.62 -45.19
N SER A 237 -32.86 9.76 -45.88
CA SER A 237 -31.70 10.58 -46.25
C SER A 237 -30.84 10.98 -45.05
N ARG A 238 -31.48 11.08 -43.89
CA ARG A 238 -30.85 11.41 -42.62
C ARG A 238 -30.45 10.19 -41.78
N LEU A 239 -31.19 9.09 -41.88
CA LEU A 239 -30.98 7.89 -41.07
C LEU A 239 -29.61 7.23 -41.33
N VAL A 240 -29.25 7.03 -42.60
CA VAL A 240 -28.05 6.25 -42.96
C VAL A 240 -26.75 7.00 -42.57
N PRO A 241 -26.57 8.30 -42.90
CA PRO A 241 -25.40 9.06 -42.45
C PRO A 241 -25.29 9.13 -40.91
N ASP A 242 -26.42 9.24 -40.22
CA ASP A 242 -26.44 9.36 -38.76
C ASP A 242 -26.11 8.03 -38.05
N LEU A 243 -26.51 6.88 -38.60
CA LEU A 243 -26.07 5.57 -38.10
C LEU A 243 -24.55 5.41 -38.24
N VAL A 244 -23.98 5.81 -39.38
CA VAL A 244 -22.53 5.78 -39.64
C VAL A 244 -21.79 6.69 -38.66
N ALA A 245 -22.25 7.94 -38.49
CA ALA A 245 -21.65 8.89 -37.55
C ALA A 245 -21.70 8.41 -36.08
N LYS A 246 -22.78 7.72 -35.68
CA LYS A 246 -22.92 7.15 -34.33
C LYS A 246 -21.91 6.03 -34.07
N ALA A 247 -21.62 5.18 -35.04
CA ALA A 247 -20.62 4.13 -34.90
C ALA A 247 -19.22 4.70 -34.65
N GLY A 248 -18.78 5.67 -35.46
CA GLY A 248 -17.49 6.34 -35.26
C GLY A 248 -17.40 7.10 -33.91
N LYS A 249 -18.51 7.70 -33.46
CA LYS A 249 -18.57 8.38 -32.15
C LYS A 249 -18.49 7.40 -30.98
N ALA A 250 -19.04 6.20 -31.12
CA ALA A 250 -18.96 5.17 -30.09
C ALA A 250 -17.50 4.77 -29.83
N VAL A 251 -16.69 4.62 -30.88
CA VAL A 251 -15.24 4.39 -30.78
C VAL A 251 -14.57 5.54 -30.02
N ALA A 252 -14.74 6.77 -30.51
CA ALA A 252 -14.03 7.94 -29.97
C ALA A 252 -14.39 8.25 -28.50
N ILE A 253 -15.64 8.01 -28.08
CA ILE A 253 -16.05 8.21 -26.69
C ILE A 253 -15.49 7.08 -25.81
N THR A 254 -15.43 5.85 -26.31
CA THR A 254 -14.88 4.70 -25.58
C THR A 254 -13.37 4.82 -25.38
N GLU A 255 -12.62 5.29 -26.39
CA GLU A 255 -11.19 5.62 -26.23
C GLU A 255 -10.97 6.72 -25.17
N LYS A 256 -11.81 7.77 -25.18
CA LYS A 256 -11.77 8.83 -24.16
C LYS A 256 -12.07 8.31 -22.76
N TRP A 257 -12.97 7.35 -22.63
CA TRP A 257 -13.24 6.69 -21.35
C TRP A 257 -11.98 5.97 -20.86
N VAL A 258 -11.39 5.10 -21.68
CA VAL A 258 -10.23 4.27 -21.30
C VAL A 258 -9.02 5.13 -20.95
N THR A 259 -8.76 6.20 -21.71
CA THR A 259 -7.63 7.12 -21.45
C THR A 259 -7.80 7.91 -20.15
N LEU A 260 -9.02 8.41 -19.86
CA LEU A 260 -9.31 9.08 -18.60
C LEU A 260 -9.19 8.11 -17.41
N PHE A 261 -9.64 6.86 -17.57
CA PHE A 261 -9.53 5.83 -16.54
C PHE A 261 -8.06 5.53 -16.19
N VAL A 262 -7.21 5.27 -17.20
CA VAL A 262 -5.78 5.01 -16.99
C VAL A 262 -5.09 6.18 -16.29
N GLY A 263 -5.37 7.41 -16.72
CA GLY A 263 -4.82 8.61 -16.10
C GLY A 263 -5.28 8.83 -14.65
N MET A 264 -6.44 8.32 -14.25
CA MET A 264 -6.88 8.34 -12.84
C MET A 264 -6.19 7.25 -12.01
N SER A 265 -6.05 6.04 -12.56
CA SER A 265 -5.43 4.92 -11.84
C SER A 265 -3.93 5.13 -11.56
N GLU A 266 -3.18 5.72 -12.49
CA GLU A 266 -1.74 5.97 -12.31
C GLU A 266 -1.46 7.04 -11.25
N TRP A 267 -2.33 8.03 -11.13
CA TRP A 267 -2.20 9.09 -10.13
C TRP A 267 -2.56 8.61 -8.74
N ALA A 268 -3.65 7.84 -8.61
CA ALA A 268 -4.04 7.25 -7.33
C ALA A 268 -2.95 6.34 -6.76
N GLY A 269 -2.32 5.50 -7.60
CA GLY A 269 -1.22 4.63 -7.17
C GLY A 269 0.03 5.40 -6.72
N LYS A 270 0.28 6.60 -7.25
CA LYS A 270 1.46 7.41 -6.90
C LYS A 270 1.32 8.11 -5.55
N ASP A 271 0.14 8.66 -5.25
CA ASP A 271 -0.10 9.37 -3.98
C ASP A 271 -0.11 8.41 -2.79
N GLU A 272 -0.71 7.22 -2.93
CA GLU A 272 -0.70 6.22 -1.87
C GLU A 272 0.69 5.64 -1.61
N ARG A 273 1.46 5.36 -2.67
CA ARG A 273 2.84 4.91 -2.54
C ARG A 273 3.69 5.95 -1.83
N SER A 274 3.53 7.23 -2.18
CA SER A 274 4.23 8.32 -1.50
C SER A 274 3.80 8.47 -0.03
N SER A 275 2.51 8.31 0.28
CA SER A 275 2.02 8.34 1.66
C SER A 275 2.54 7.17 2.50
N ARG A 276 2.59 5.95 1.92
CA ARG A 276 3.12 4.76 2.59
C ARG A 276 4.63 4.82 2.77
N GLU A 277 5.38 5.30 1.78
CA GLU A 277 6.83 5.54 1.91
C GLU A 277 7.13 6.53 3.04
N ARG A 278 6.31 7.58 3.21
CA ARG A 278 6.44 8.50 4.37
C ARG A 278 6.18 7.81 5.70
N GLN A 279 5.17 6.94 5.80
CA GLN A 279 4.90 6.18 7.02
C GLN A 279 6.05 5.22 7.37
N ILE A 280 6.61 4.53 6.38
CA ILE A 280 7.77 3.65 6.57
C ILE A 280 8.97 4.46 7.08
N GLU A 281 9.23 5.63 6.49
CA GLU A 281 10.34 6.49 6.91
C GLU A 281 10.14 7.03 8.33
N GLU A 282 8.90 7.39 8.70
CA GLU A 282 8.57 7.81 10.06
C GLU A 282 8.80 6.68 11.08
N LEU A 283 8.39 5.45 10.77
CA LEU A 283 8.62 4.29 11.62
C LEU A 283 10.11 3.96 11.76
N ARG A 284 10.89 4.01 10.66
CA ARG A 284 12.36 3.88 10.70
C ARG A 284 12.98 4.96 11.58
N GLY A 285 12.50 6.19 11.47
CA GLY A 285 12.90 7.30 12.34
C GLY A 285 12.63 7.01 13.82
N LYS A 286 11.45 6.47 14.17
CA LYS A 286 11.10 6.09 15.54
C LYS A 286 11.99 4.95 16.06
N ILE A 287 12.21 3.90 15.27
CA ILE A 287 13.09 2.77 15.61
C ILE A 287 14.52 3.28 15.90
N SER A 288 15.05 4.15 15.02
CA SER A 288 16.40 4.70 15.21
C SER A 288 16.56 5.49 16.52
N LYS A 289 15.51 6.23 16.93
CA LYS A 289 15.50 6.96 18.20
C LYS A 289 15.46 6.00 19.39
N THR A 290 14.61 4.98 19.35
CA THR A 290 14.54 3.97 20.42
C THR A 290 15.83 3.16 20.55
N SER A 291 16.50 2.84 19.43
CA SER A 291 17.79 2.15 19.47
C SER A 291 18.89 3.01 20.12
N ARG A 292 18.91 4.32 19.86
CA ARG A 292 19.84 5.24 20.55
C ARG A 292 19.58 5.30 22.05
N THR A 293 18.31 5.40 22.46
CA THR A 293 17.97 5.40 23.89
C THR A 293 18.33 4.09 24.58
N ILE A 294 18.19 2.94 23.91
CA ILE A 294 18.64 1.65 24.43
C ILE A 294 20.15 1.65 24.61
N GLN A 295 20.93 2.11 23.62
CA GLN A 295 22.38 2.21 23.73
C GLN A 295 22.82 3.11 24.90
N GLU A 296 22.20 4.28 25.07
CA GLU A 296 22.49 5.18 26.20
C GLU A 296 22.13 4.57 27.56
N LEU A 297 21.09 3.74 27.62
CA LEU A 297 20.73 3.02 28.85
C LEU A 297 21.71 1.88 29.12
N GLU A 298 22.15 1.16 28.09
CA GLU A 298 23.15 0.09 28.20
C GLU A 298 24.51 0.60 28.69
N THR A 299 24.97 1.75 28.19
CA THR A 299 26.21 2.38 28.67
C THR A 299 26.10 2.77 30.15
N LYS A 300 24.99 3.42 30.55
CA LYS A 300 24.77 3.78 31.95
C LYS A 300 24.69 2.57 32.87
N LEU A 301 24.14 1.46 32.38
CA LEU A 301 24.07 0.20 33.12
C LEU A 301 25.48 -0.39 33.29
N ALA A 302 26.33 -0.33 32.26
CA ALA A 302 27.72 -0.75 32.36
C ALA A 302 28.49 0.08 33.40
N ASP A 303 28.33 1.41 33.38
CA ASP A 303 28.96 2.32 34.36
C ASP A 303 28.55 1.96 35.80
N TYR A 304 27.25 1.73 36.04
CA TYR A 304 26.77 1.34 37.37
C TYR A 304 27.22 -0.06 37.79
N ARG A 305 27.40 -1.00 36.85
CA ARG A 305 27.98 -2.32 37.16
C ARG A 305 29.42 -2.20 37.60
N GLU A 306 30.21 -1.34 36.95
CA GLU A 306 31.59 -1.07 37.34
C GLU A 306 31.65 -0.38 38.71
N GLU A 307 30.80 0.61 38.96
CA GLU A 307 30.69 1.28 40.27
C GLU A 307 30.33 0.27 41.37
N LEU A 308 29.36 -0.60 41.12
CA LEU A 308 28.96 -1.65 42.05
C LEU A 308 30.10 -2.63 42.33
N ALA A 309 30.80 -3.09 41.30
CA ALA A 309 31.94 -4.01 41.44
C ALA A 309 33.05 -3.39 42.31
N GLY A 310 33.35 -2.10 42.09
CA GLY A 310 34.31 -1.36 42.91
C GLY A 310 33.87 -1.21 44.36
N LEU A 311 32.57 -1.00 44.62
CA LEU A 311 32.03 -0.95 45.98
C LEU A 311 32.08 -2.33 46.67
N THR A 312 31.76 -3.42 45.96
CA THR A 312 31.83 -4.77 46.51
C THR A 312 33.26 -5.21 46.80
N ALA A 313 34.23 -4.79 45.97
CA ALA A 313 35.65 -5.06 46.24
C ALA A 313 36.15 -4.33 47.50
N LYS A 314 35.64 -3.11 47.75
CA LYS A 314 35.94 -2.37 48.99
C LYS A 314 35.31 -3.01 50.23
N ASP A 315 34.13 -3.60 50.08
CA ASP A 315 33.47 -4.37 51.16
C ASP A 315 34.28 -5.64 51.47
N ALA A 316 34.67 -6.41 50.44
CA ALA A 316 35.49 -7.62 50.59
C ALA A 316 36.88 -7.38 51.21
N ARG A 317 37.47 -6.20 50.96
CA ARG A 317 38.75 -5.80 51.58
C ARG A 317 38.68 -5.80 53.11
N TYR A 318 37.51 -5.52 53.70
CA TYR A 318 37.35 -5.57 55.15
C TYR A 318 37.51 -7.00 55.69
N ASP A 319 36.94 -8.00 55.00
CA ASP A 319 37.08 -9.41 55.37
C ASP A 319 38.54 -9.85 55.26
N GLU A 320 39.22 -9.50 54.15
CA GLU A 320 40.65 -9.78 53.96
C GLU A 320 41.52 -9.16 55.07
N LEU A 321 41.22 -7.92 55.47
CA LEU A 321 41.96 -7.22 56.51
C LEU A 321 41.72 -7.85 57.90
N THR A 322 40.49 -8.33 58.13
CA THR A 322 40.12 -9.04 59.36
C THR A 322 40.89 -10.35 59.50
N GLU A 323 40.97 -11.14 58.43
CA GLU A 323 41.77 -12.37 58.40
C GLU A 323 43.27 -12.08 58.61
N ALA A 324 43.80 -11.07 57.91
CA ALA A 324 45.20 -10.67 58.04
C ALA A 324 45.54 -10.20 59.48
N PHE A 325 44.62 -9.47 60.12
CA PHE A 325 44.76 -9.04 61.50
C PHE A 325 44.79 -10.22 62.47
N GLN A 326 43.85 -11.18 62.32
CA GLN A 326 43.80 -12.39 63.16
C GLN A 326 45.10 -13.19 63.05
N MET A 327 45.60 -13.42 61.82
CA MET A 327 46.86 -14.12 61.60
C MET A 327 48.06 -13.40 62.23
N ALA A 328 48.12 -12.07 62.11
CA ALA A 328 49.18 -11.27 62.74
C ALA A 328 49.10 -11.28 64.27
N SER A 329 47.89 -11.31 64.84
CA SER A 329 47.67 -11.39 66.28
C SER A 329 48.14 -12.74 66.84
N VAL A 330 47.75 -13.85 66.20
CA VAL A 330 48.17 -15.21 66.60
C VAL A 330 49.69 -15.33 66.55
N SER A 331 50.33 -14.88 65.45
CA SER A 331 51.79 -14.91 65.34
C SER A 331 52.48 -14.06 66.42
N SER A 332 51.90 -12.92 66.80
CA SER A 332 52.42 -12.10 67.90
C SER A 332 52.26 -12.79 69.26
N GLU A 333 51.18 -13.54 69.48
CA GLU A 333 50.97 -14.32 70.71
C GLU A 333 51.95 -15.49 70.80
N GLU A 334 52.15 -16.23 69.70
CA GLU A 334 53.12 -17.33 69.60
C GLU A 334 54.56 -16.84 69.89
N LEU A 335 54.97 -15.73 69.28
CA LEU A 335 56.29 -15.13 69.56
C LEU A 335 56.42 -14.67 71.01
N SER A 336 55.33 -14.21 71.62
CA SER A 336 55.32 -13.83 73.05
C SER A 336 55.46 -15.05 73.96
N THR A 337 54.82 -16.17 73.63
CA THR A 337 54.98 -17.42 74.39
C THR A 337 56.38 -17.98 74.23
N ASP A 338 56.93 -17.97 73.00
CA ASP A 338 58.31 -18.42 72.73
C ASP A 338 59.35 -17.60 73.50
N ILE A 339 59.16 -16.28 73.60
CA ILE A 339 60.02 -15.43 74.42
C ILE A 339 59.92 -15.81 75.90
N SER A 340 58.72 -16.06 76.43
CA SER A 340 58.53 -16.48 77.83
C SER A 340 59.25 -17.80 78.12
N ASP A 341 59.11 -18.79 77.23
CA ASP A 341 59.75 -20.10 77.36
C ASP A 341 61.29 -19.97 77.26
N LEU A 342 61.78 -19.19 76.29
CA LEU A 342 63.22 -18.92 76.15
C LEU A 342 63.79 -18.19 77.37
N GLU A 343 63.06 -17.21 77.94
CA GLU A 343 63.45 -16.54 79.18
C GLU A 343 63.49 -17.50 80.38
N GLU A 344 62.60 -18.48 80.44
CA GLU A 344 62.64 -19.52 81.47
C GLU A 344 63.85 -20.44 81.29
N THR A 345 64.16 -20.85 80.05
CA THR A 345 65.36 -21.65 79.75
C THR A 345 66.65 -20.88 80.04
N GLU A 346 66.73 -19.60 79.67
CA GLU A 346 67.85 -18.72 80.01
C GLU A 346 68.05 -18.66 81.52
N LYS A 347 66.98 -18.45 82.30
CA LYS A 347 67.03 -18.44 83.78
C LYS A 347 67.49 -19.77 84.38
N LYS A 348 67.16 -20.91 83.77
CA LYS A 348 67.63 -22.23 84.22
C LYS A 348 69.12 -22.40 83.93
N MET A 349 69.56 -22.03 82.73
CA MET A 349 70.95 -22.12 82.29
C MET A 349 71.87 -21.18 83.07
N THR A 350 71.43 -19.95 83.36
CA THR A 350 72.21 -19.00 84.19
C THR A 350 72.40 -19.51 85.62
N LYS A 351 71.36 -20.08 86.23
CA LYS A 351 71.47 -20.75 87.55
C LYS A 351 72.44 -21.93 87.51
N GLN A 352 72.38 -22.76 86.47
CA GLN A 352 73.32 -23.88 86.30
C GLN A 352 74.76 -23.38 86.11
N LEU A 353 74.99 -22.35 85.29
CA LEU A 353 76.30 -21.70 85.13
C LEU A 353 76.85 -21.18 86.47
N GLU A 354 76.01 -20.57 87.31
CA GLU A 354 76.39 -20.13 88.67
C GLU A 354 76.78 -21.31 89.57
N GLU A 355 76.08 -22.44 89.49
CA GLU A 355 76.39 -23.65 90.24
C GLU A 355 77.69 -24.33 89.78
N PHE A 356 77.91 -24.48 88.47
CA PHE A 356 79.13 -25.04 87.89
C PHE A 356 80.35 -24.16 88.15
N SER A 357 80.19 -22.83 88.11
CA SER A 357 81.24 -21.88 88.49
C SER A 357 81.73 -22.08 89.94
N ARG A 358 80.89 -22.63 90.83
CA ARG A 358 81.28 -22.96 92.22
C ARG A 358 82.00 -24.31 92.32
N ARG A 359 81.75 -25.26 91.40
CA ARG A 359 82.31 -26.62 91.40
C ARG A 359 83.68 -26.74 90.72
N LYS A 360 84.08 -25.75 89.89
CA LYS A 360 85.34 -25.70 89.10
C LYS A 360 85.47 -26.77 87.99
N ASP A 361 84.36 -27.26 87.46
CA ASP A 361 84.35 -28.14 86.29
C ASP A 361 84.41 -27.29 85.00
N ILE A 362 85.54 -27.33 84.29
CA ILE A 362 85.84 -26.34 83.22
C ILE A 362 85.15 -26.68 81.89
N LYS A 363 85.07 -27.96 81.50
CA LYS A 363 84.56 -28.37 80.18
C LYS A 363 83.04 -28.21 80.04
N GLU A 364 82.28 -28.76 80.99
CA GLU A 364 80.82 -28.65 81.01
C GLU A 364 80.36 -27.19 81.17
N TYR A 365 81.16 -26.35 81.84
CA TYR A 365 80.92 -24.91 81.96
C TYR A 365 81.08 -24.17 80.63
N GLU A 366 82.07 -24.51 79.81
CA GLU A 366 82.28 -23.88 78.50
C GLU A 366 81.16 -24.24 77.52
N GLU A 367 80.73 -25.51 77.47
CA GLU A 367 79.61 -25.98 76.65
C GLU A 367 78.29 -25.29 77.05
N LEU A 368 77.97 -25.23 78.36
CA LEU A 368 76.76 -24.57 78.85
C LEU A 368 76.77 -23.05 78.59
N LYS A 369 77.96 -22.44 78.55
CA LYS A 369 78.14 -21.01 78.25
C LYS A 369 77.91 -20.71 76.78
N GLU A 370 78.35 -21.59 75.87
CA GLU A 370 78.04 -21.47 74.44
C GLU A 370 76.53 -21.62 74.19
N GLU A 371 75.88 -22.62 74.81
CA GLU A 371 74.43 -22.81 74.73
C GLU A 371 73.65 -21.61 75.28
N ALA A 372 74.08 -21.04 76.42
CA ALA A 372 73.49 -19.82 76.96
C ALA A 372 73.65 -18.62 76.01
N GLY A 373 74.80 -18.48 75.35
CA GLY A 373 75.03 -17.46 74.31
C GLY A 373 74.10 -17.63 73.10
N HIS A 374 73.89 -18.87 72.65
CA HIS A 374 72.95 -19.19 71.57
C HIS A 374 71.50 -18.88 71.95
N ILE A 375 71.07 -19.24 73.17
CA ILE A 375 69.74 -18.90 73.67
C ILE A 375 69.58 -17.38 73.73
N GLN A 376 70.57 -16.65 74.22
CA GLN A 376 70.51 -15.19 74.32
C GLN A 376 70.41 -14.51 72.94
N GLN A 377 71.14 -14.99 71.94
CA GLN A 377 71.04 -14.51 70.57
C GLN A 377 69.66 -14.83 69.96
N LYS A 378 69.16 -16.05 70.17
CA LYS A 378 67.83 -16.46 69.71
C LYS A 378 66.74 -15.60 70.35
N LEU A 379 66.86 -15.31 71.64
CA LEU A 379 65.95 -14.47 72.42
C LEU A 379 65.97 -13.01 71.92
N GLN A 380 67.14 -12.49 71.55
CA GLN A 380 67.24 -11.17 70.91
C GLN A 380 66.56 -11.13 69.54
N SER A 381 66.73 -12.18 68.72
CA SER A 381 66.06 -12.31 67.42
C SER A 381 64.53 -12.37 67.58
N THR A 382 64.02 -13.27 68.44
CA THR A 382 62.57 -13.41 68.65
C THR A 382 61.95 -12.16 69.24
N ARG A 383 62.65 -11.41 70.10
CA ARG A 383 62.21 -10.08 70.57
C ARG A 383 62.12 -9.04 69.45
N GLN A 384 62.99 -9.09 68.44
CA GLN A 384 62.89 -8.22 67.27
C GLN A 384 61.70 -8.62 66.40
N ASP A 385 61.51 -9.92 66.17
CA ASP A 385 60.38 -10.45 65.41
C ASP A 385 59.04 -10.11 66.07
N LEU A 386 58.95 -10.20 67.41
CA LEU A 386 57.76 -9.79 68.17
C LEU A 386 57.46 -8.30 68.00
N LYS A 387 58.49 -7.44 68.00
CA LYS A 387 58.29 -5.99 67.75
C LYS A 387 57.74 -5.72 66.36
N LEU A 388 58.20 -6.45 65.35
CA LEU A 388 57.68 -6.34 63.98
C LEU A 388 56.26 -6.88 63.87
N ALA A 389 55.96 -8.03 64.50
CA ALA A 389 54.63 -8.63 64.50
C ALA A 389 53.59 -7.75 65.23
N SER A 390 53.95 -7.21 66.39
CA SER A 390 53.09 -6.29 67.15
C SER A 390 52.84 -4.97 66.41
N TYR A 391 53.85 -4.41 65.74
CA TYR A 391 53.67 -3.25 64.86
C TYR A 391 52.73 -3.56 63.69
N ARG A 392 52.90 -4.72 63.04
CA ARG A 392 52.01 -5.17 61.95
C ARG A 392 50.58 -5.35 62.42
N SER A 393 50.37 -5.96 63.59
CA SER A 393 49.04 -6.13 64.19
C SER A 393 48.39 -4.78 64.52
N ALA A 394 49.14 -3.82 65.08
CA ALA A 394 48.67 -2.47 65.33
C ALA A 394 48.26 -1.74 64.04
N LEU A 395 49.09 -1.80 63.00
CA LEU A 395 48.77 -1.18 61.70
C LEU A 395 47.50 -1.76 61.07
N LEU A 396 47.35 -3.09 61.08
CA LEU A 396 46.16 -3.75 60.53
C LEU A 396 44.89 -3.43 61.32
N ARG A 397 45.01 -3.23 62.64
CA ARG A 397 43.90 -2.78 63.49
C ARG A 397 43.44 -1.38 63.12
N ASP A 398 44.38 -0.44 62.98
CA ASP A 398 44.08 0.94 62.61
C ASP A 398 43.41 1.01 61.22
N ASP A 399 43.93 0.24 60.25
CA ASP A 399 43.33 0.12 58.91
C ASP A 399 41.92 -0.50 58.95
N MET A 400 41.66 -1.48 59.84
CA MET A 400 40.33 -2.08 60.04
C MET A 400 39.35 -1.08 60.63
N GLU A 401 39.76 -0.34 61.67
CA GLU A 401 38.92 0.68 62.30
C GLU A 401 38.56 1.79 61.30
N LEU A 402 39.51 2.20 60.46
CA LEU A 402 39.25 3.16 59.40
C LEU A 402 38.24 2.62 58.38
N LEU A 403 38.37 1.36 57.95
CA LEU A 403 37.40 0.74 57.05
C LEU A 403 36.02 0.60 57.69
N LEU A 404 35.91 0.19 58.95
CA LEU A 404 34.65 0.11 59.71
C LEU A 404 33.88 1.42 59.71
N ASN A 405 34.59 2.55 59.80
CA ASN A 405 33.98 3.88 59.78
C ASN A 405 33.39 4.23 58.40
N VAL A 406 33.95 3.69 57.31
CA VAL A 406 33.55 4.03 55.93
C VAL A 406 32.61 2.97 55.33
N LEU A 407 32.63 1.73 55.82
CA LEU A 407 31.85 0.59 55.33
C LEU A 407 30.35 0.89 55.18
N PRO A 408 29.66 1.51 56.17
CA PRO A 408 28.23 1.80 56.05
C PRO A 408 27.92 2.76 54.88
N SER A 409 28.87 3.63 54.53
CA SER A 409 28.71 4.55 53.39
C SER A 409 28.85 3.81 52.07
N PHE A 410 29.79 2.87 51.94
CA PHE A 410 29.90 2.01 50.75
C PHE A 410 28.67 1.13 50.56
N GLN A 411 28.15 0.54 51.65
CA GLN A 411 26.95 -0.28 51.59
C GLN A 411 25.71 0.53 51.18
N ARG A 412 25.52 1.73 51.75
CA ARG A 412 24.43 2.64 51.34
C ARG A 412 24.54 3.05 49.88
N LEU A 413 25.73 3.41 49.42
CA LEU A 413 25.99 3.71 48.01
C LEU A 413 25.70 2.50 47.12
N GLY A 414 26.12 1.31 47.54
CA GLY A 414 25.88 0.05 46.83
C GLY A 414 24.39 -0.25 46.67
N ILE A 415 23.59 -0.08 47.73
CA ILE A 415 22.12 -0.21 47.67
C ILE A 415 21.53 0.81 46.68
N GLY A 416 21.99 2.06 46.74
CA GLY A 416 21.56 3.11 45.82
C GLY A 416 21.87 2.81 44.35
N VAL A 417 23.07 2.30 44.07
CA VAL A 417 23.50 1.86 42.72
C VAL A 417 22.66 0.68 42.25
N LYS A 418 22.42 -0.34 43.10
CA LYS A 418 21.53 -1.48 42.77
C LYS A 418 20.12 -1.01 42.40
N GLN A 419 19.56 -0.05 43.14
CA GLN A 419 18.23 0.47 42.84
C GLN A 419 18.21 1.26 41.52
N LYS A 420 19.26 2.06 41.23
CA LYS A 420 19.40 2.74 39.93
C LYS A 420 19.54 1.75 38.78
N MET A 421 20.30 0.67 38.95
CA MET A 421 20.44 -0.41 37.97
C MET A 421 19.10 -1.07 37.68
N ALA A 422 18.33 -1.45 38.72
CA ALA A 422 17.01 -2.04 38.56
C ALA A 422 16.06 -1.13 37.76
N ASN A 423 16.05 0.17 38.08
CA ASN A 423 15.25 1.16 37.34
C ASN A 423 15.68 1.30 35.87
N ILE A 424 16.97 1.21 35.57
CA ILE A 424 17.46 1.24 34.17
C ILE A 424 17.11 -0.06 33.46
N GLU A 425 17.26 -1.21 34.09
CA GLU A 425 16.91 -2.52 33.52
C GLU A 425 15.41 -2.59 33.17
N GLU A 426 14.54 -2.06 34.03
CA GLU A 426 13.10 -1.96 33.74
C GLU A 426 12.82 -1.04 32.53
N LYS A 427 13.46 0.14 32.47
CA LYS A 427 13.34 1.04 31.31
C LYS A 427 13.85 0.40 30.03
N LEU A 428 14.95 -0.33 30.10
CA LEU A 428 15.57 -1.02 28.97
C LEU A 428 14.65 -2.12 28.44
N LYS A 429 13.98 -2.86 29.33
CA LYS A 429 12.94 -3.83 28.96
C LYS A 429 11.78 -3.15 28.22
N MET A 430 11.26 -2.06 28.76
CA MET A 430 10.16 -1.30 28.15
C MET A 430 10.53 -0.76 26.75
N GLU A 431 11.74 -0.22 26.58
CA GLU A 431 12.19 0.29 25.29
C GLU A 431 12.46 -0.83 24.27
N ARG A 432 12.96 -2.00 24.69
CA ARG A 432 13.11 -3.17 23.81
C ARG A 432 11.76 -3.69 23.33
N GLU A 433 10.76 -3.77 24.21
CA GLU A 433 9.39 -4.13 23.83
C GLU A 433 8.78 -3.11 22.86
N ARG A 434 9.04 -1.82 23.08
CA ARG A 434 8.62 -0.75 22.16
C ARG A 434 9.30 -0.89 20.79
N GLN A 435 10.60 -1.15 20.76
CA GLN A 435 11.34 -1.36 19.51
C GLN A 435 10.79 -2.57 18.74
N GLN A 436 10.57 -3.69 19.44
CA GLN A 436 10.02 -4.90 18.81
C GLN A 436 8.63 -4.65 18.20
N LYS A 437 7.73 -3.94 18.91
CA LYS A 437 6.42 -3.57 18.35
C LYS A 437 6.53 -2.72 17.10
N LEU A 438 7.44 -1.73 17.09
CA LEU A 438 7.68 -0.88 15.91
C LEU A 438 8.27 -1.67 14.73
N GLU A 439 9.15 -2.65 15.02
CA GLU A 439 9.71 -3.54 14.00
C GLU A 439 8.65 -4.49 13.42
N GLU A 440 7.76 -5.03 14.25
CA GLU A 440 6.62 -5.84 13.82
C GLU A 440 5.65 -5.03 12.95
N GLU A 441 5.34 -3.78 13.34
CA GLU A 441 4.54 -2.86 12.52
C GLU A 441 5.21 -2.60 11.16
N LEU A 442 6.52 -2.35 11.14
CA LEU A 442 7.28 -2.13 9.91
C LEU A 442 7.32 -3.38 9.02
N GLN A 443 7.51 -4.57 9.58
CA GLN A 443 7.45 -5.84 8.84
C GLN A 443 6.06 -6.10 8.26
N SER A 444 5.00 -5.78 9.01
CA SER A 444 3.63 -5.93 8.53
C SER A 444 3.35 -5.01 7.33
N LEU A 445 3.85 -3.78 7.37
CA LEU A 445 3.73 -2.82 6.26
C LEU A 445 4.56 -3.23 5.04
N ASP A 446 5.74 -3.82 5.24
CA ASP A 446 6.61 -4.27 4.14
C ASP A 446 6.12 -5.58 3.50
N LEU A 447 5.59 -6.51 4.29
CA LEU A 447 4.90 -7.72 3.79
C LEU A 447 3.60 -7.36 3.05
N ASN A 448 2.88 -6.36 3.57
CA ASN A 448 1.75 -5.79 2.86
C ASN A 448 2.19 -5.07 1.59
N SER A 449 3.38 -4.45 1.51
CA SER A 449 3.91 -3.87 0.26
C SER A 449 4.10 -4.95 -0.83
N LYS A 450 4.69 -6.10 -0.45
CA LYS A 450 4.90 -7.23 -1.37
C LYS A 450 3.61 -7.93 -1.80
N ARG A 451 2.56 -7.89 -0.96
CA ARG A 451 1.22 -8.43 -1.28
C ARG A 451 0.35 -7.41 -2.04
N SER A 452 0.54 -6.13 -1.76
CA SER A 452 -0.14 -4.96 -2.34
C SER A 452 0.13 -4.78 -3.82
N ASP A 453 1.35 -5.08 -4.28
CA ASP A 453 1.70 -5.04 -5.72
C ASP A 453 0.77 -5.93 -6.59
N ILE A 454 0.08 -6.90 -5.98
CA ILE A 454 -0.85 -7.83 -6.65
C ILE A 454 -2.32 -7.53 -6.33
N ALA A 455 -2.62 -6.99 -5.14
CA ALA A 455 -4.00 -6.80 -4.64
C ALA A 455 -4.53 -5.35 -4.68
N ASP A 456 -3.67 -4.33 -4.63
CA ASP A 456 -4.06 -2.92 -4.44
C ASP A 456 -4.54 -2.23 -5.73
N ALA A 457 -4.41 -2.85 -6.89
CA ALA A 457 -5.13 -2.38 -8.07
C ALA A 457 -6.66 -2.52 -7.92
N TYR A 458 -7.13 -3.34 -6.96
CA TYR A 458 -8.55 -3.70 -6.83
C TYR A 458 -9.24 -3.22 -5.55
N VAL A 459 -8.52 -3.06 -4.43
CA VAL A 459 -9.15 -2.76 -3.12
C VAL A 459 -9.14 -1.27 -2.78
N THR A 460 -8.09 -0.53 -3.16
CA THR A 460 -7.91 0.87 -2.70
C THR A 460 -8.78 1.89 -3.43
N LEU A 461 -9.29 1.57 -4.63
CA LEU A 461 -10.37 2.34 -5.27
C LEU A 461 -11.70 2.21 -4.49
N GLY A 462 -11.91 1.14 -3.74
CA GLY A 462 -13.11 0.95 -2.91
C GLY A 462 -13.09 1.79 -1.62
N THR A 463 -11.93 1.96 -0.99
CA THR A 463 -11.83 2.59 0.35
C THR A 463 -11.82 4.12 0.30
N ILE A 464 -11.30 4.72 -0.78
CA ILE A 464 -11.35 6.16 -1.02
C ILE A 464 -12.79 6.62 -1.28
N LEU A 465 -13.61 5.81 -1.97
CA LEU A 465 -15.02 6.09 -2.24
C LEU A 465 -15.90 6.01 -0.98
N VAL A 466 -15.64 5.06 -0.07
CA VAL A 466 -16.34 4.97 1.22
C VAL A 466 -16.02 6.18 2.12
N SER A 467 -14.80 6.71 2.05
CA SER A 467 -14.41 7.90 2.83
C SER A 467 -14.99 9.22 2.28
N ILE A 468 -15.40 9.23 1.01
CA ILE A 468 -16.10 10.36 0.38
C ILE A 468 -17.62 10.23 0.61
N GLU A 469 -18.20 9.02 0.61
CA GLU A 469 -19.62 8.79 0.97
C GLU A 469 -19.94 9.24 2.41
N VAL A 470 -19.00 9.17 3.35
CA VAL A 470 -19.20 9.67 4.72
C VAL A 470 -19.00 11.20 4.82
N LYS A 471 -18.30 11.82 3.85
CA LYS A 471 -18.15 13.28 3.74
C LYS A 471 -19.23 13.95 2.86
N ASP A 472 -20.03 13.17 2.14
CA ASP A 472 -21.15 13.63 1.28
C ASP A 472 -22.54 13.10 1.71
N VAL A 473 -22.74 12.76 2.99
CA VAL A 473 -24.08 12.70 3.63
C VAL A 473 -24.43 13.99 4.35
#